data_AF-A0AAD4QQY8-F1
#
_entry.id   AF-A0AAD4QQY8-F1
#
_cell.length_a   1.000
_cell.length_b   1.000
_cell.length_c   1.000
_cell.angle_alpha   90.00
_cell.angle_beta   90.00
_cell.angle_gamma   90.00
#
_symmetry.space_group_name_H-M   'P 1'
#
loop_
_entity.id
_entity.type
_entity.pdbx_description
1 polymer ?
#
loop_
_entity_poly.entity_id
_entity_poly.type
_entity_poly.pdbx_seq_one_letter_code
_entity_poly.pdbx_strand_id
1 'polypeptide(L)'
;MSRDRFIALTALMEERSASRYSCARCYKWSKKDQINPLIEWFEKYYIGAERRRGNRVVQLDLRFPPEMWSVYQRTLDGASRTNNYAEAANRRIQSELGVCHHTLGNFILSLKKVQHGRDQQYMRWVSGRQPKDKRRKYKDADKRILKILQEYQRNERTVIELLRGIAQNIVIDDVVGIEDLIENDE
;
A
#
# COMPACT_ATOMS: atom_id res chain seq x y z
N MET A 1 16.86 7.33 13.52
CA MET A 1 17.91 6.39 13.04
C MET A 1 18.85 7.18 12.16
N SER A 2 20.12 7.33 12.57
CA SER A 2 21.15 7.95 11.73
C SER A 2 21.32 7.12 10.45
N ARG A 3 21.59 7.80 9.34
CA ARG A 3 21.94 7.24 8.02
C ARG A 3 22.98 6.12 8.15
N ASP A 4 23.86 6.24 9.14
CA ASP A 4 24.95 5.30 9.43
C ASP A 4 24.48 3.94 9.97
N ARG A 5 23.39 3.91 10.77
CA ARG A 5 22.87 2.66 11.33
C ARG A 5 22.15 1.80 10.30
N PHE A 6 21.57 2.43 9.27
CA PHE A 6 20.95 1.71 8.17
C PHE A 6 22.00 1.11 7.24
N ILE A 7 23.10 1.85 6.99
CA ILE A 7 24.25 1.37 6.20
C ILE A 7 24.94 0.17 6.87
N ALA A 8 25.10 0.20 8.20
CA ALA A 8 25.73 -0.89 8.95
C ALA A 8 24.92 -2.20 8.93
N LEU A 9 23.58 -2.12 9.00
CA LEU A 9 22.71 -3.30 8.94
C LEU A 9 22.68 -3.93 7.55
N THR A 10 22.76 -3.14 6.48
CA THR A 10 22.91 -3.66 5.11
C THR A 10 24.24 -4.38 4.90
N ALA A 11 25.35 -3.90 5.48
CA ALA A 11 26.66 -4.53 5.35
C ALA A 11 26.71 -5.93 5.99
N LEU A 12 26.04 -6.11 7.15
CA LEU A 12 26.00 -7.40 7.85
C LEU A 12 25.13 -8.46 7.14
N MET A 13 24.13 -8.05 6.35
CA MET A 13 23.34 -8.98 5.54
C MET A 13 24.09 -9.43 4.26
N GLU A 14 25.13 -8.69 3.87
CA GLU A 14 25.91 -8.89 2.64
C GLU A 14 26.98 -10.00 2.79
N GLU A 15 27.52 -10.20 4.00
CA GLU A 15 28.53 -11.25 4.25
C GLU A 15 27.96 -12.68 4.18
N ARG A 16 26.67 -12.87 4.51
CA ARG A 16 26.05 -14.22 4.51
C ARG A 16 25.64 -14.72 3.13
N SER A 17 25.51 -13.85 2.13
CA SER A 17 24.99 -14.21 0.81
C SER A 17 26.07 -14.36 -0.28
N ALA A 18 27.33 -14.02 0.02
CA ALA A 18 28.44 -14.00 -0.93
C ALA A 18 29.07 -15.38 -1.25
N SER A 19 28.63 -16.48 -0.62
CA SER A 19 29.33 -17.77 -0.73
C SER A 19 29.03 -18.59 -1.99
N ARG A 20 28.05 -18.25 -2.84
CA ARG A 20 27.52 -19.24 -3.82
C ARG A 20 27.53 -18.91 -5.31
N TYR A 21 27.95 -17.74 -5.77
CA TYR A 21 27.99 -17.48 -7.22
C TYR A 21 29.26 -16.72 -7.62
N SER A 22 30.09 -17.41 -8.41
CA SER A 22 31.37 -16.94 -8.94
C SER A 22 31.17 -15.98 -10.12
N CYS A 23 31.37 -14.69 -9.88
CA CYS A 23 32.04 -13.77 -10.81
C CYS A 23 32.27 -12.42 -10.10
N ALA A 24 33.37 -12.30 -9.37
CA ALA A 24 33.73 -11.09 -8.63
C ALA A 24 34.12 -9.89 -9.52
N ARG A 25 34.19 -10.06 -10.85
CA ARG A 25 34.67 -9.03 -11.79
C ARG A 25 33.56 -8.22 -12.45
N CYS A 26 32.32 -8.71 -12.47
CA CYS A 26 31.17 -7.98 -13.03
C CYS A 26 30.22 -7.40 -11.96
N TYR A 27 30.36 -7.77 -10.69
CA TYR A 27 29.49 -7.30 -9.59
C TYR A 27 29.98 -6.01 -8.92
N LYS A 28 30.58 -5.11 -9.70
CA LYS A 28 31.09 -3.81 -9.23
C LYS A 28 30.54 -2.64 -10.04
N TRP A 29 29.29 -2.74 -10.48
CA TRP A 29 28.45 -1.54 -10.51
C TRP A 29 28.03 -1.31 -9.07
N SER A 30 28.70 -0.37 -8.41
CA SER A 30 28.29 0.15 -7.11
C SER A 30 26.79 0.45 -7.19
N LYS A 31 25.97 -0.38 -6.51
CA LYS A 31 24.50 -0.30 -6.47
C LYS A 31 24.02 1.13 -6.14
N LYS A 32 24.86 1.92 -5.45
CA LYS A 32 24.61 3.33 -5.12
C LYS A 32 24.55 4.24 -6.35
N ASP A 33 25.42 4.06 -7.33
CA ASP A 33 25.54 4.99 -8.46
C ASP A 33 24.38 4.86 -9.46
N GLN A 34 23.72 3.69 -9.51
CA GLN A 34 22.51 3.48 -10.31
C GLN A 34 21.22 3.93 -9.60
N ILE A 35 21.19 3.89 -8.27
CA ILE A 35 20.01 4.24 -7.47
C ILE A 35 19.93 5.75 -7.21
N ASN A 36 21.06 6.44 -7.12
CA ASN A 36 21.09 7.88 -6.86
C ASN A 36 20.24 8.71 -7.85
N PRO A 37 20.31 8.50 -9.19
CA PRO A 37 19.44 9.21 -10.12
C PRO A 37 17.93 8.99 -9.87
N LEU A 38 17.56 7.78 -9.44
CA LEU A 38 16.17 7.45 -9.10
C LEU A 38 15.72 8.14 -7.80
N ILE A 39 16.58 8.18 -6.79
CA ILE A 39 16.31 8.89 -5.53
C ILE A 39 16.16 10.39 -5.79
N GLU A 40 17.09 10.99 -6.55
CA GLU A 40 17.03 12.41 -6.90
C GLU A 40 15.77 12.75 -7.70
N TRP A 41 15.36 11.88 -8.62
CA TRP A 41 14.08 11.99 -9.30
C TRP A 41 12.93 11.95 -8.28
N PHE A 42 12.87 10.94 -7.42
CA PHE A 42 11.78 10.80 -6.46
C PHE A 42 11.68 12.00 -5.50
N GLU A 43 12.80 12.44 -4.94
CA GLU A 43 12.87 13.62 -4.06
C GLU A 43 12.36 14.88 -4.78
N LYS A 44 12.79 15.09 -6.03
CA LYS A 44 12.38 16.25 -6.83
C LYS A 44 10.88 16.28 -7.12
N TYR A 45 10.26 15.12 -7.39
CA TYR A 45 8.87 15.08 -7.84
C TYR A 45 7.85 14.88 -6.70
N TYR A 46 8.19 14.13 -5.64
CA TYR A 46 7.23 13.65 -4.63
C TYR A 46 7.50 14.10 -3.19
N ILE A 47 8.72 14.54 -2.85
CA ILE A 47 9.08 14.99 -1.48
C ILE A 47 9.34 16.50 -1.43
N GLY A 48 9.88 17.07 -2.51
CA GLY A 48 10.42 18.43 -2.55
C GLY A 48 11.93 18.39 -2.29
N ALA A 49 12.72 18.73 -3.31
CA ALA A 49 14.17 18.75 -3.19
C ALA A 49 14.66 19.98 -2.43
N GLU A 50 15.59 19.80 -1.49
CA GLU A 50 16.29 20.88 -0.82
C GLU A 50 17.42 21.41 -1.73
N ARG A 51 17.36 22.68 -2.13
CA ARG A 51 18.50 23.35 -2.77
C ARG A 51 19.16 24.32 -1.82
N ARG A 52 20.47 24.17 -1.65
CA ARG A 52 21.30 25.19 -1.00
C ARG A 52 21.58 26.32 -1.98
N ARG A 53 21.15 27.54 -1.64
CA ARG A 53 21.59 28.79 -2.28
C ARG A 53 22.40 29.57 -1.24
N GLY A 54 23.72 29.46 -1.29
CA GLY A 54 24.60 29.99 -0.25
C GLY A 54 24.34 29.32 1.10
N ASN A 55 24.18 30.10 2.18
CA ASN A 55 23.87 29.59 3.52
C ASN A 55 22.38 29.25 3.75
N ARG A 56 21.49 29.45 2.76
CA ARG A 56 20.06 29.15 2.89
C ARG A 56 19.72 27.83 2.20
N VAL A 57 19.03 26.96 2.92
CA VAL A 57 18.36 25.78 2.36
C VAL A 57 16.96 26.22 1.94
N VAL A 58 16.66 26.16 0.64
CA VAL A 58 15.33 26.43 0.09
C VAL A 58 14.70 25.12 -0.31
N GLN A 59 13.52 24.81 0.22
CA GLN A 59 12.74 23.67 -0.22
C GLN A 59 12.03 24.03 -1.52
N LEU A 60 12.27 23.26 -2.57
CA LEU A 60 11.58 23.44 -3.85
C LEU A 60 10.14 22.94 -3.74
N ASP A 61 9.23 23.64 -4.43
CA ASP A 61 7.84 23.24 -4.53
C ASP A 61 7.71 21.81 -5.09
N LEU A 62 6.81 21.04 -4.48
CA LEU A 62 6.47 19.70 -4.94
C LEU A 62 5.78 19.80 -6.29
N ARG A 63 6.31 19.09 -7.30
CA ARG A 63 5.61 19.00 -8.59
C ARG A 63 4.35 18.16 -8.49
N PHE A 64 4.37 17.11 -7.67
CA PHE A 64 3.22 16.25 -7.42
C PHE A 64 2.97 16.15 -5.90
N PRO A 65 2.03 16.94 -5.36
CA PRO A 65 1.73 16.91 -3.94
C PRO A 65 1.02 15.61 -3.55
N PRO A 66 1.15 15.11 -2.29
CA PRO A 66 0.53 13.87 -1.81
C PRO A 66 -0.96 13.72 -2.15
N GLU A 67 -1.68 14.83 -2.21
CA GLU A 67 -3.09 14.94 -2.56
C GLU A 67 -3.40 14.40 -3.96
N MET A 68 -2.43 14.49 -4.89
CA MET A 68 -2.60 14.08 -6.29
C MET A 68 -2.37 12.58 -6.51
N TRP A 69 -1.35 12.02 -5.86
CA TRP A 69 -0.87 10.66 -6.18
C TRP A 69 -1.23 9.62 -5.12
N SER A 70 -1.77 10.04 -3.98
CA SER A 70 -2.25 9.12 -2.93
C SER A 70 -3.78 9.09 -2.87
N VAL A 71 -4.33 8.15 -2.09
CA VAL A 71 -5.77 8.08 -1.78
C VAL A 71 -6.20 9.13 -0.75
N TYR A 72 -5.60 10.32 -0.82
CA TYR A 72 -5.71 11.40 0.16
C TYR A 72 -7.17 11.79 0.42
N GLN A 73 -7.85 12.28 -0.62
CA GLN A 73 -9.22 12.77 -0.50
C GLN A 73 -10.18 11.67 -0.03
N ARG A 74 -10.07 10.47 -0.62
CA ARG A 74 -10.84 9.29 -0.18
C ARG A 74 -10.67 8.99 1.29
N THR A 75 -9.45 9.13 1.80
CA THR A 75 -9.18 8.86 3.21
C THR A 75 -9.81 9.92 4.11
N LEU A 76 -9.72 11.20 3.72
CA LEU A 76 -10.39 12.31 4.43
C LEU A 76 -11.92 12.16 4.44
N ASP A 77 -12.49 11.72 3.32
CA ASP A 77 -13.93 11.45 3.18
C ASP A 77 -14.38 10.19 3.94
N GLY A 78 -13.45 9.46 4.57
CA GLY A 78 -13.74 8.19 5.25
C GLY A 78 -14.11 7.05 4.31
N ALA A 79 -13.84 7.19 3.01
CA ALA A 79 -14.10 6.18 2.01
C ALA A 79 -13.07 5.04 2.06
N SER A 80 -13.42 3.90 1.46
CA SER A 80 -12.50 2.76 1.34
C SER A 80 -11.27 3.13 0.51
N ARG A 81 -10.09 2.90 1.09
CA ARG A 81 -8.79 3.15 0.46
C ARG A 81 -8.45 2.12 -0.62
N THR A 82 -8.93 0.89 -0.46
CA THR A 82 -8.68 -0.22 -1.39
C THR A 82 -9.95 -0.61 -2.14
N ASN A 83 -9.77 -1.35 -3.24
CA ASN A 83 -10.85 -1.88 -4.07
C ASN A 83 -11.41 -3.24 -3.58
N ASN A 84 -11.18 -3.58 -2.30
CA ASN A 84 -11.50 -4.88 -1.72
C ASN A 84 -12.97 -5.29 -1.93
N TYR A 85 -13.90 -4.33 -1.93
CA TYR A 85 -15.31 -4.60 -2.16
C TYR A 85 -15.59 -5.07 -3.59
N ALA A 86 -15.01 -4.41 -4.60
CA ALA A 86 -15.17 -4.84 -5.98
C ALA A 86 -14.43 -6.14 -6.25
N GLU A 87 -13.23 -6.33 -5.68
CA GLU A 87 -12.50 -7.60 -5.78
C GLU A 87 -13.24 -8.75 -5.12
N ALA A 88 -13.84 -8.54 -3.95
CA ALA A 88 -14.69 -9.53 -3.29
C ALA A 88 -15.95 -9.85 -4.11
N ALA A 89 -16.58 -8.85 -4.72
CA ALA A 89 -17.70 -9.05 -5.63
C ALA A 89 -17.28 -9.84 -6.88
N ASN A 90 -16.15 -9.48 -7.48
CA ASN A 90 -15.61 -10.18 -8.65
C ASN A 90 -15.24 -11.63 -8.32
N ARG A 91 -14.55 -11.87 -7.19
CA ARG A 91 -14.27 -13.24 -6.70
C ARG A 91 -15.54 -14.04 -6.49
N ARG A 92 -16.60 -13.43 -5.93
CA ARG A 92 -17.89 -14.11 -5.74
C ARG A 92 -18.57 -14.44 -7.05
N ILE A 93 -18.52 -13.54 -8.03
CA ILE A 93 -19.05 -13.81 -9.38
C ILE A 93 -18.26 -14.95 -10.02
N GLN A 94 -16.92 -14.90 -9.98
CA GLN A 94 -16.06 -15.95 -10.51
C GLN A 94 -16.33 -17.32 -9.85
N SER A 95 -16.51 -17.36 -8.53
CA SER A 95 -16.80 -18.63 -7.83
C SER A 95 -18.16 -19.22 -8.22
N GLU A 96 -19.18 -18.38 -8.46
CA GLU A 96 -20.53 -18.83 -8.86
C GLU A 96 -20.62 -19.18 -10.35
N LEU A 97 -19.69 -18.64 -11.14
CA LEU A 97 -19.51 -18.97 -12.54
C LEU A 97 -18.79 -20.32 -12.68
N GLY A 98 -17.70 -20.57 -11.96
CA GLY A 98 -17.08 -21.89 -11.81
C GLY A 98 -16.57 -22.59 -13.09
N VAL A 99 -16.61 -21.93 -14.26
CA VAL A 99 -16.22 -22.48 -15.58
C VAL A 99 -15.60 -21.35 -16.40
N CYS A 100 -14.70 -21.65 -17.33
CA CYS A 100 -14.04 -20.63 -18.16
C CYS A 100 -14.94 -20.07 -19.30
N HIS A 101 -15.95 -20.82 -19.73
CA HIS A 101 -16.84 -20.44 -20.84
C HIS A 101 -18.29 -20.77 -20.52
N HIS A 102 -19.14 -19.75 -20.36
CA HIS A 102 -20.57 -19.91 -20.10
C HIS A 102 -21.40 -19.65 -21.35
N THR A 103 -22.48 -20.41 -21.48
CA THR A 103 -23.60 -19.97 -22.30
C THR A 103 -24.28 -18.77 -21.62
N LEU A 104 -24.90 -17.88 -22.40
CA LEU A 104 -25.58 -16.70 -21.88
C LEU A 104 -26.63 -17.06 -20.81
N GLY A 105 -27.36 -18.17 -21.00
CA GLY A 105 -28.34 -18.66 -20.03
C GLY A 105 -27.71 -19.02 -18.68
N ASN A 106 -26.61 -19.78 -18.70
CA ASN A 106 -25.89 -20.15 -17.48
C ASN A 106 -25.29 -18.92 -16.78
N PHE A 107 -24.79 -17.96 -17.55
CA PHE A 107 -24.32 -16.69 -17.01
C PHE A 107 -25.43 -15.93 -16.26
N ILE A 108 -26.61 -15.79 -16.86
CA ILE A 108 -27.76 -15.12 -16.23
C ILE A 108 -28.18 -15.86 -14.95
N LEU A 109 -28.21 -17.20 -14.97
CA LEU A 109 -28.55 -18.00 -13.80
C LEU A 109 -27.54 -17.82 -12.66
N SER A 110 -26.24 -17.80 -12.96
CA SER A 110 -25.19 -17.53 -11.97
C SER A 110 -25.30 -16.12 -11.40
N LEU A 111 -25.60 -15.11 -12.22
CA LEU A 111 -25.85 -13.74 -11.71
C LEU A 111 -27.06 -13.69 -10.77
N LYS A 112 -28.15 -14.40 -11.09
CA LYS A 112 -29.31 -14.51 -10.19
C LYS A 112 -28.95 -15.14 -8.85
N LYS A 113 -28.06 -16.14 -8.83
CA LYS A 113 -27.54 -16.73 -7.57
C LYS A 113 -26.73 -15.74 -6.75
N VAL A 114 -25.81 -14.99 -7.38
CA VAL A 114 -25.04 -13.92 -6.74
C VAL A 114 -25.98 -12.87 -6.13
N GLN A 115 -26.98 -12.43 -6.89
CA GLN A 115 -27.98 -11.47 -6.45
C GLN A 115 -28.77 -12.00 -5.25
N HIS A 116 -29.28 -13.23 -5.33
CA HIS A 116 -30.01 -13.84 -4.21
C HIS A 116 -29.18 -13.89 -2.93
N GLY A 117 -27.89 -14.25 -3.02
CA GLY A 117 -26.98 -14.22 -1.88
C GLY A 117 -26.77 -12.82 -1.30
N ARG A 118 -26.80 -11.77 -2.14
CA ARG A 118 -26.72 -10.37 -1.69
C ARG A 118 -28.02 -9.92 -1.03
N ASP A 119 -29.17 -10.28 -1.59
CA ASP A 119 -30.48 -9.97 -1.04
C ASP A 119 -30.64 -10.57 0.36
N GLN A 120 -30.15 -11.80 0.58
CA GLN A 120 -30.10 -12.39 1.92
C GLN A 120 -29.27 -11.56 2.91
N GLN A 121 -28.13 -11.01 2.50
CA GLN A 121 -27.33 -10.13 3.36
C GLN A 121 -28.05 -8.81 3.64
N TYR A 122 -28.72 -8.26 2.62
CA TYR A 122 -29.54 -7.06 2.78
C TYR A 122 -30.68 -7.30 3.77
N MET A 123 -31.41 -8.42 3.67
CA MET A 123 -32.48 -8.76 4.61
C MET A 123 -31.97 -8.96 6.04
N ARG A 124 -30.78 -9.54 6.22
CA ARG A 124 -30.12 -9.57 7.54
C ARG A 124 -29.87 -8.17 8.08
N TRP A 125 -29.41 -7.25 7.24
CA TRP A 125 -29.22 -5.85 7.63
C TRP A 125 -30.55 -5.15 7.98
N VAL A 126 -31.60 -5.33 7.17
CA VAL A 126 -32.95 -4.77 7.43
C VAL A 126 -33.54 -5.30 8.75
N SER A 127 -33.28 -6.56 9.09
CA SER A 127 -33.66 -7.16 10.38
C SER A 127 -32.79 -6.72 11.57
N GLY A 128 -31.93 -5.71 11.38
CA GLY A 128 -31.07 -5.15 12.44
C GLY A 128 -29.78 -5.93 12.69
N ARG A 129 -29.48 -6.99 11.92
CA ARG A 129 -28.21 -7.71 12.07
C ARG A 129 -27.10 -6.95 11.36
N GLN A 130 -26.03 -6.63 12.07
CA GLN A 130 -24.90 -5.93 11.47
C GLN A 130 -23.98 -6.89 10.70
N PRO A 131 -23.36 -6.43 9.60
CA PRO A 131 -22.28 -7.15 8.94
C PRO A 131 -21.12 -7.41 9.89
N LYS A 132 -20.25 -8.37 9.54
CA LYS A 132 -19.01 -8.60 10.29
C LYS A 132 -18.19 -7.32 10.31
N ASP A 133 -17.76 -6.97 11.50
CA ASP A 133 -16.96 -5.79 11.74
C ASP A 133 -15.57 -5.90 11.11
N LYS A 134 -15.07 -4.77 10.59
CA LYS A 134 -13.66 -4.66 10.18
C LYS A 134 -12.76 -4.99 11.37
N ARG A 135 -11.72 -5.81 11.17
CA ARG A 135 -10.80 -6.20 12.25
C ARG A 135 -10.23 -4.97 12.92
N ARG A 136 -10.12 -5.01 14.25
CA ARG A 136 -9.69 -3.87 15.09
C ARG A 136 -8.37 -3.26 14.61
N LYS A 137 -7.37 -4.08 14.26
CA LYS A 137 -6.07 -3.60 13.77
C LYS A 137 -6.19 -2.63 12.59
N TYR A 138 -7.11 -2.91 11.66
CA TYR A 138 -7.32 -2.06 10.49
C TYR A 138 -8.16 -0.83 10.81
N LYS A 139 -9.16 -0.94 11.71
CA LYS A 139 -9.90 0.22 12.22
C LYS A 139 -8.95 1.21 12.91
N ASP A 140 -8.03 0.70 13.73
CA ASP A 140 -7.05 1.51 14.45
C ASP A 140 -6.03 2.13 13.49
N ALA A 141 -5.59 1.40 12.47
CA ALA A 141 -4.72 1.93 11.41
C ALA A 141 -5.42 3.03 10.59
N ASP A 142 -6.69 2.83 10.19
CA ASP A 142 -7.47 3.87 9.50
C ASP A 142 -7.54 5.16 10.31
N LYS A 143 -7.83 5.05 11.62
CA LYS A 143 -7.92 6.20 12.52
C LYS A 143 -6.59 6.95 12.62
N ARG A 144 -5.46 6.21 12.77
CA ARG A 144 -4.13 6.83 12.82
C ARG A 144 -3.77 7.52 11.51
N ILE A 145 -4.04 6.88 10.37
CA ILE A 145 -3.77 7.45 9.05
C ILE A 145 -4.62 8.69 8.81
N LEU A 146 -5.92 8.65 9.12
CA LEU A 146 -6.81 9.80 9.02
C LEU A 146 -6.31 10.98 9.83
N LYS A 147 -5.89 10.74 11.08
CA LYS A 147 -5.31 11.77 11.94
C LYS A 147 -4.06 12.39 11.31
N ILE A 148 -3.15 11.57 10.78
CA ILE A 148 -1.92 12.06 10.11
C ILE A 148 -2.28 12.95 8.91
N LEU A 149 -3.26 12.56 8.09
CA LEU A 149 -3.69 13.37 6.95
C LEU A 149 -4.36 14.68 7.38
N GLN A 150 -5.18 14.67 8.43
CA GLN A 150 -5.83 15.88 8.95
C GLN A 150 -4.85 16.88 9.56
N GLU A 151 -3.78 16.39 10.20
CA GLU A 151 -2.68 17.24 10.70
C GLU A 151 -1.86 17.83 9.54
N TYR A 152 -1.60 17.03 8.50
CA TYR A 152 -0.98 17.51 7.27
C TYR A 152 -1.85 18.57 6.55
N GLN A 153 -3.16 18.36 6.43
CA GLN A 153 -4.10 19.32 5.85
C GLN A 153 -4.10 20.67 6.59
N ARG A 154 -3.86 20.64 7.91
CA ARG A 154 -3.77 21.84 8.76
C ARG A 154 -2.39 22.51 8.73
N ASN A 155 -1.47 22.03 7.89
CA ASN A 155 -0.07 22.45 7.84
C ASN A 155 0.68 22.25 9.18
N GLU A 156 0.24 21.31 10.01
CA GLU A 156 0.91 20.95 11.28
C GLU A 156 2.03 19.92 11.05
N ARG A 157 2.12 19.33 9.85
CA ARG A 157 3.13 18.33 9.46
C ARG A 157 3.75 18.64 8.11
N THR A 158 5.04 18.33 7.98
CA THR A 158 5.75 18.31 6.70
C THR A 158 5.42 17.06 5.88
N VAL A 159 5.69 17.08 4.57
CA VAL A 159 5.55 15.91 3.68
C VAL A 159 6.41 14.73 4.17
N ILE A 160 7.60 14.99 4.73
CA ILE A 160 8.47 13.92 5.25
C ILE A 160 7.83 13.24 6.47
N GLU A 161 7.23 14.02 7.38
CA GLU A 161 6.53 13.48 8.55
C GLU A 161 5.25 12.73 8.17
N LEU A 162 4.55 13.20 7.13
CA LEU A 162 3.45 12.48 6.51
C LEU A 162 3.91 11.11 6.02
N LEU A 163 4.89 11.05 5.11
CA LEU A 163 5.39 9.80 4.53
C LEU A 163 5.91 8.83 5.60
N ARG A 164 6.66 9.35 6.58
CA ARG A 164 7.15 8.57 7.72
C ARG A 164 6.00 7.98 8.54
N GLY A 165 4.98 8.78 8.84
CA GLY A 165 3.79 8.34 9.56
C GLY A 165 3.00 7.28 8.80
N ILE A 166 2.86 7.43 7.48
CA ILE A 166 2.21 6.43 6.62
C ILE A 166 3.01 5.13 6.60
N ALA A 167 4.34 5.18 6.40
CA ALA A 167 5.18 3.99 6.35
C ALA A 167 5.05 3.12 7.62
N GLN A 168 5.00 3.74 8.80
CA GLN A 168 4.80 3.02 10.08
C GLN A 168 3.45 2.30 10.18
N ASN A 169 2.44 2.72 9.42
CA ASN A 169 1.12 2.10 9.41
C ASN A 169 0.95 1.04 8.31
N ILE A 170 1.84 1.01 7.31
CA ILE A 170 1.81 0.02 6.21
C ILE A 170 2.68 -1.20 6.55
N VAL A 171 3.87 -0.99 7.13
CA VAL A 171 4.86 -2.05 7.42
C VAL A 171 4.35 -3.16 8.37
N ILE A 172 3.21 -2.94 9.03
CA ILE A 172 2.59 -3.94 9.92
C ILE A 172 2.01 -5.14 9.15
N ASP A 173 1.76 -5.06 7.83
CA ASP A 173 1.07 -6.13 7.09
C ASP A 173 1.92 -6.86 6.01
N ASP A 174 3.01 -6.29 5.48
CA ASP A 174 3.72 -6.90 4.33
C ASP A 174 4.71 -8.02 4.68
N VAL A 175 5.18 -8.09 5.93
CA VAL A 175 6.13 -9.14 6.36
C VAL A 175 5.40 -10.42 6.78
N VAL A 176 4.12 -10.33 7.15
CA VAL A 176 3.33 -11.49 7.62
C VAL A 176 2.51 -12.11 6.49
N GLY A 177 2.15 -11.35 5.45
CA GLY A 177 1.25 -11.83 4.39
C GLY A 177 1.89 -12.66 3.27
N ILE A 178 3.22 -12.75 3.19
CA ILE A 178 3.90 -13.51 2.12
C ILE A 178 3.97 -15.01 2.48
N GLU A 179 4.06 -15.35 3.77
CA GLU A 179 4.10 -16.75 4.24
C GLU A 179 2.70 -17.39 4.19
N ASP A 180 1.64 -16.64 4.56
CA ASP A 180 0.25 -17.12 4.56
C ASP A 180 -0.33 -17.44 3.16
N LEU A 181 0.31 -16.93 2.09
CA LEU A 181 -0.11 -17.17 0.70
C LEU A 181 0.52 -18.42 0.07
N ILE A 182 1.48 -19.06 0.75
CA ILE A 182 2.16 -20.26 0.24
C ILE A 182 1.56 -21.53 0.88
N GLU A 183 0.90 -21.44 2.04
CA GLU A 183 0.41 -22.61 2.80
C GLU A 183 -1.05 -23.04 2.52
N ASN A 184 -1.77 -22.42 1.57
CA ASN A 184 -3.18 -22.76 1.29
C ASN A 184 -3.44 -23.34 -0.12
N ASP A 185 -2.39 -23.82 -0.79
CA ASP A 185 -2.49 -24.54 -2.08
C ASP A 185 -2.23 -26.07 -1.93
N GLU A 186 -2.69 -26.67 -0.83
CA GLU A 186 -2.85 -28.14 -0.70
C GLU A 186 -4.27 -28.52 -0.25
#